data_AF-A0AAJ0B144-F1
#
_entry.id   AF-A0AAJ0B144-F1
#
_cell.length_a   1.000
_cell.length_b   1.000
_cell.length_c   1.000
_cell.angle_alpha   90.00
_cell.angle_beta   90.00
_cell.angle_gamma   90.00
#
_symmetry.space_group_name_H-M   'P 1'
#
loop_
_entity.id
_entity.type
_entity.pdbx_description
1 polymer ?
#
loop_
_entity_poly.entity_id
_entity_poly.type
_entity_poly.pdbx_seq_one_letter_code
_entity_poly.pdbx_strand_id
1 'polypeptide(L)'
;MWAVLNLIEPLQRLKPVTVTRDLQYAMFRCKNQAEWQRNAKMICQEHSEKIRELVAKHRLLEYKLGSGWETLCEFLDKKIPDKAFPHLNDGKEFELWMNHF
;
A
#
# COMPACT_ATOMS: atom_id res chain seq x y z
N MET A 1 10.72 -7.28 16.16
CA MET A 1 9.24 -7.27 16.14
C MET A 1 8.61 -8.19 17.20
N TRP A 2 8.97 -9.49 17.28
CA TRP A 2 8.38 -10.44 18.24
C TRP A 2 8.49 -10.02 19.73
N ALA A 3 9.63 -9.49 20.17
CA ALA A 3 9.82 -9.03 21.54
C ALA A 3 8.96 -7.80 21.89
N VAL A 4 8.77 -6.88 20.94
CA VAL A 4 7.90 -5.69 21.11
C VAL A 4 6.45 -6.13 21.29
N LEU A 5 5.99 -7.04 20.42
CA LEU A 5 4.65 -7.61 20.41
C LEU A 5 4.31 -8.40 21.69
N ASN A 6 5.22 -9.27 22.14
CA ASN A 6 4.87 -10.27 23.16
C ASN A 6 5.36 -9.93 24.57
N LEU A 7 6.40 -9.10 24.72
CA LEU A 7 7.00 -8.80 26.03
C LEU A 7 6.70 -7.37 26.49
N ILE A 8 6.76 -6.40 25.57
CA ILE A 8 6.65 -4.97 25.90
C ILE A 8 5.20 -4.48 25.82
N GLU A 9 4.47 -4.85 24.76
CA GLU A 9 3.08 -4.44 24.55
C GLU A 9 2.15 -4.76 25.75
N PRO A 10 2.24 -5.92 26.44
CA PRO A 10 1.45 -6.19 27.66
C PRO A 10 1.65 -5.16 28.79
N LEU A 11 2.80 -4.51 28.85
CA LEU A 11 3.13 -3.51 29.87
C LEU A 11 2.67 -2.09 29.48
N GLN A 12 2.32 -1.88 28.21
CA GLN A 12 1.85 -0.58 27.71
C GLN A 12 0.34 -0.43 27.94
N ARG A 13 -0.13 0.77 28.32
CA ARG A 13 -1.57 1.05 28.44
C ARG A 13 -2.28 1.03 27.09
N LEU A 14 -1.65 1.64 26.09
CA LEU A 14 -2.06 1.50 24.69
C LEU A 14 -1.41 0.23 24.15
N LYS A 15 -2.15 -0.57 23.37
CA LYS A 15 -1.65 -1.77 22.69
C LYS A 15 -1.44 -1.46 21.21
N PRO A 16 -0.46 -0.61 20.86
CA PRO A 16 -0.40 0.02 19.55
C PRO A 16 -0.28 -0.99 18.42
N VAL A 17 0.39 -2.12 18.63
CA VAL A 17 0.60 -3.09 17.58
C VAL A 17 -0.61 -3.98 17.38
N THR A 18 -1.22 -4.43 18.48
CA THR A 18 -2.51 -5.14 18.45
C THR A 18 -3.59 -4.27 17.80
N VAL A 19 -3.71 -3.00 18.19
CA VAL A 19 -4.69 -2.06 17.60
C VAL A 19 -4.41 -1.84 16.11
N THR A 20 -3.15 -1.66 15.73
CA THR A 20 -2.79 -1.45 14.30
C THR A 20 -3.12 -2.68 13.46
N ARG A 21 -2.81 -3.89 13.95
CA ARG A 21 -3.17 -5.15 13.28
C ARG A 21 -4.67 -5.31 13.14
N ASP A 22 -5.42 -5.08 14.21
CA ASP A 22 -6.87 -5.25 14.20
C ASP A 22 -7.54 -4.22 13.27
N LEU A 23 -7.00 -2.99 13.21
CA LEU A 23 -7.40 -1.99 12.24
C LEU A 23 -7.13 -2.46 10.79
N GLN A 24 -5.93 -3.00 10.52
CA GLN A 24 -5.61 -3.55 9.20
C GLN A 24 -6.58 -4.68 8.84
N TYR A 25 -6.86 -5.60 9.76
CA TYR A 25 -7.81 -6.68 9.52
C TYR A 25 -9.23 -6.16 9.26
N ALA A 26 -9.68 -5.15 10.01
CA ALA A 26 -10.97 -4.51 9.78
C ALA A 26 -11.05 -3.85 8.39
N MET A 27 -10.00 -3.15 7.94
CA MET A 27 -9.94 -2.52 6.60
C MET A 27 -10.10 -3.54 5.46
N PHE A 28 -9.57 -4.75 5.65
CA PHE A 28 -9.65 -5.85 4.69
C PHE A 28 -10.80 -6.83 4.95
N ARG A 29 -11.72 -6.50 5.87
CA ARG A 29 -12.86 -7.34 6.28
C ARG A 29 -12.45 -8.76 6.66
N CYS A 30 -11.35 -8.91 7.38
CA CYS A 30 -10.78 -10.20 7.79
C CYS A 30 -10.50 -10.24 9.30
N LYS A 31 -10.13 -11.42 9.80
CA LYS A 31 -9.72 -11.64 11.21
C LYS A 31 -8.37 -12.33 11.35
N ASN A 32 -7.80 -12.78 10.23
CA ASN A 32 -6.55 -13.51 10.17
C ASN A 32 -5.91 -13.35 8.79
N GLN A 33 -4.67 -13.81 8.67
CA GLN A 33 -3.89 -13.71 7.44
C GLN A 33 -4.48 -14.48 6.26
N ALA A 34 -5.07 -15.65 6.48
CA ALA A 34 -5.66 -16.44 5.40
C ALA A 34 -6.89 -15.74 4.79
N GLU A 35 -7.74 -15.14 5.62
CA GLU A 35 -8.84 -14.29 5.18
C GLU A 35 -8.34 -13.03 4.48
N TRP A 36 -7.28 -12.40 4.99
CA TRP A 36 -6.66 -11.25 4.34
C TRP A 36 -6.23 -11.58 2.90
N GLN A 37 -5.53 -12.70 2.69
CA GLN A 37 -5.09 -13.12 1.36
C GLN A 37 -6.27 -13.37 0.40
N ARG A 38 -7.39 -13.90 0.90
CA ARG A 38 -8.61 -14.09 0.10
C ARG A 38 -9.29 -12.76 -0.25
N ASN A 39 -9.33 -11.81 0.68
CA ASN A 39 -10.11 -10.59 0.52
C ASN A 39 -9.33 -9.46 -0.17
N ALA A 40 -7.99 -9.43 -0.06
CA ALA A 40 -7.17 -8.29 -0.46
C ALA A 40 -7.44 -7.81 -1.88
N LYS A 41 -7.52 -8.72 -2.85
CA LYS A 41 -7.77 -8.37 -4.26
C LYS A 41 -9.12 -7.68 -4.44
N MET A 42 -10.18 -8.26 -3.90
CA MET A 42 -11.54 -7.73 -3.99
C MET A 42 -11.64 -6.35 -3.33
N ILE A 43 -11.10 -6.18 -2.11
CA ILE A 43 -11.12 -4.90 -1.39
C ILE A 43 -10.36 -3.81 -2.16
N CYS A 44 -9.20 -4.13 -2.76
CA CYS A 44 -8.47 -3.17 -3.60
C CYS A 44 -9.24 -2.77 -4.86
N GLN A 45 -9.99 -3.71 -5.46
CA GLN A 45 -10.84 -3.45 -6.63
C GLN A 45 -12.01 -2.53 -6.26
N GLU A 46 -12.74 -2.84 -5.19
CA GLU A 46 -13.83 -1.99 -4.66
C GLU A 46 -13.33 -0.57 -4.36
N HIS A 47 -12.14 -0.45 -3.76
CA HIS A 47 -11.54 0.86 -3.50
C HIS A 47 -11.24 1.64 -4.80
N SER A 48 -10.69 0.96 -5.80
CA SER A 48 -10.39 1.58 -7.10
C SER A 48 -11.68 2.02 -7.82
N GLU A 49 -12.74 1.23 -7.76
CA GLU A 49 -14.06 1.58 -8.30
C GLU A 49 -14.63 2.81 -7.60
N LYS A 50 -14.56 2.85 -6.26
CA LYS A 50 -14.99 4.01 -5.49
C LYS A 50 -14.22 5.29 -5.84
N ILE A 51 -12.93 5.19 -6.15
CA ILE A 51 -12.15 6.34 -6.66
C ILE A 51 -12.69 6.80 -8.02
N ARG A 52 -12.96 5.89 -8.95
CA ARG A 52 -13.53 6.22 -10.28
C ARG A 52 -14.90 6.89 -10.19
N GLU A 53 -15.71 6.52 -9.21
CA GLU A 53 -17.02 7.12 -8.97
C GLU A 53 -16.93 8.52 -8.36
N LEU A 54 -16.01 8.72 -7.41
CA LEU A 54 -15.93 9.95 -6.63
C LEU A 54 -15.08 11.05 -7.29
N VAL A 55 -14.09 10.68 -8.09
CA VAL A 55 -13.15 11.63 -8.70
C VAL A 55 -13.58 11.96 -10.13
N ALA A 56 -13.77 13.24 -10.42
CA ALA A 56 -14.07 13.69 -11.78
C ALA A 56 -12.99 13.20 -12.77
N LYS A 57 -13.39 12.66 -13.93
CA LYS A 57 -12.49 12.00 -14.89
C LYS A 57 -11.25 12.81 -15.26
N HIS A 58 -11.39 14.13 -15.45
CA HIS A 58 -10.27 15.01 -15.80
C HIS A 58 -9.25 15.23 -14.66
N ARG A 59 -9.56 14.79 -13.44
CA ARG A 59 -8.69 14.84 -12.25
C ARG A 59 -8.18 13.46 -11.84
N LEU A 60 -8.49 12.41 -12.60
CA LEU A 60 -8.10 11.04 -12.31
C LEU A 60 -7.20 10.48 -13.42
N LEU A 61 -6.02 10.01 -13.03
CA LEU A 61 -5.17 9.19 -13.89
C LEU A 61 -5.12 7.76 -13.34
N GLU A 62 -5.58 6.80 -14.14
CA GLU A 62 -5.33 5.37 -13.87
C GLU A 62 -3.96 4.98 -14.39
N TYR A 63 -2.95 5.14 -13.54
CA TYR A 63 -1.57 4.86 -13.88
C TYR A 63 -1.21 3.39 -13.66
N LYS A 64 -0.77 2.69 -14.71
CA LYS A 64 -0.25 1.32 -14.60
C LYS A 64 1.24 1.37 -14.25
N LEU A 65 1.65 0.58 -13.25
CA LEU A 65 3.07 0.47 -12.91
C LEU A 65 3.89 0.06 -14.14
N GLY A 66 4.95 0.83 -14.42
CA GLY A 66 5.79 0.65 -15.61
C GLY A 66 5.39 1.47 -16.83
N SER A 67 4.29 2.24 -16.80
CA SER A 67 3.89 3.13 -17.91
C SER A 67 4.86 4.29 -18.18
N GLY A 68 5.83 4.55 -17.31
CA GLY A 68 6.91 5.50 -17.54
C GLY A 68 6.49 6.97 -17.37
N TRP A 69 7.37 7.88 -17.82
CA TRP A 69 7.17 9.31 -17.63
C TRP A 69 6.07 9.90 -18.50
N GLU A 70 5.86 9.40 -19.72
CA GLU A 70 5.01 10.03 -20.74
C GLU A 70 3.58 10.24 -20.24
N THR A 71 2.88 9.15 -19.89
CA THR A 71 1.50 9.19 -19.39
C THR A 71 1.35 10.07 -18.15
N LEU A 72 2.32 10.03 -17.23
CA LEU A 72 2.26 10.80 -15.99
C LEU A 72 2.49 12.29 -16.24
N CYS A 73 3.49 12.64 -17.06
CA CYS A 73 3.86 14.02 -17.34
C CYS A 73 2.82 14.72 -18.20
N GLU A 74 2.23 14.03 -19.17
CA GLU A 74 1.11 14.53 -19.98
C GLU A 74 -0.08 14.90 -19.08
N PHE A 75 -0.50 14.01 -18.18
CA PHE A 75 -1.61 14.25 -17.27
C PHE A 75 -1.36 15.42 -16.30
N LEU A 76 -0.11 15.60 -15.87
CA LEU A 76 0.28 16.67 -14.93
C LEU A 76 0.65 18.00 -15.60
N ASP A 77 0.62 18.06 -16.94
CA ASP A 77 1.12 19.19 -17.73
C ASP A 77 2.55 19.60 -17.32
N LYS A 78 3.47 18.62 -17.36
CA LYS A 78 4.88 18.79 -17.03
C LYS A 78 5.78 18.25 -18.14
N LYS A 79 7.00 18.80 -18.21
CA LYS A 79 8.05 18.28 -19.10
C LYS A 79 8.54 16.92 -18.59
N ILE A 80 8.80 16.00 -19.52
CA ILE A 80 9.45 14.73 -19.21
C ILE A 80 10.88 15.01 -18.71
N PRO A 81 11.28 14.46 -17.55
CA PRO A 81 12.65 14.58 -17.06
C PRO A 81 13.66 13.85 -17.95
N ASP A 82 14.87 14.40 -18.09
CA ASP A 82 16.00 13.71 -18.74
C ASP A 82 16.65 12.70 -17.79
N LYS A 83 15.89 11.68 -17.41
CA LYS A 83 16.33 10.53 -16.61
C LYS A 83 15.37 9.36 -16.78
N ALA A 84 15.86 8.15 -16.58
CA ALA A 84 15.02 6.95 -16.56
C ALA A 84 13.90 7.05 -15.51
N PHE A 85 12.76 6.42 -15.79
CA PHE A 85 11.70 6.28 -14.80
C PHE A 85 12.22 5.41 -13.63
N PRO A 86 12.02 5.82 -12.38
CA PRO A 86 12.59 5.10 -11.24
C PRO A 86 11.98 3.71 -11.10
N HIS A 87 12.83 2.73 -10.81
CA HIS A 87 12.43 1.39 -10.37
C HIS A 87 13.11 1.12 -9.03
N LEU A 88 12.33 1.26 -7.96
CA LEU A 88 12.77 1.16 -6.57
C LEU A 88 11.66 0.44 -5.78
N ASN A 89 11.98 -0.01 -4.57
CA ASN A 89 11.06 -0.72 -3.69
C ASN A 89 10.49 -1.98 -4.35
N ASP A 90 11.37 -2.72 -5.04
CA ASP A 90 11.01 -4.04 -5.55
C ASP A 90 11.00 -5.09 -4.42
N GLY A 91 10.48 -6.28 -4.72
CA GLY A 91 10.36 -7.33 -3.71
C GLY A 91 11.68 -7.80 -3.11
N LYS A 92 12.79 -7.77 -3.89
CA LYS A 92 14.12 -8.17 -3.41
C LYS A 92 14.72 -7.10 -2.52
N GLU A 93 14.60 -5.84 -2.91
CA GLU A 93 15.02 -4.71 -2.08
C GLU A 93 14.28 -4.70 -0.74
N PHE A 94 12.97 -4.95 -0.77
CA PHE A 94 12.16 -5.04 0.45
C PHE A 94 12.59 -6.22 1.33
N GLU A 95 12.84 -7.40 0.76
CA GLU A 95 13.33 -8.56 1.50
C GLU A 95 14.68 -8.29 2.17
N LEU A 96 15.62 -7.66 1.44
CA LEU A 96 16.90 -7.23 2.01
C LEU A 96 16.70 -6.27 3.19
N TRP A 97 15.83 -5.26 3.03
CA TRP A 97 15.54 -4.29 4.09
C TRP A 97 15.01 -4.98 5.35
N MET A 98 14.10 -5.94 5.19
CA MET A 98 13.51 -6.71 6.30
C MET A 98 14.50 -7.64 6.99
N ASN A 99 15.50 -8.16 6.28
CA ASN A 99 16.53 -9.04 6.84
C ASN A 99 17.62 -8.27 7.62
N HIS A 100 17.78 -6.98 7.35
CA HIS A 100 18.76 -6.11 8.00
C HIS A 100 18.15 -5.20 9.10
N PHE A 101 16.86 -5.37 9.43
CA PHE A 101 16.12 -4.62 10.44
C PHE A 101 15.91 -5.36 11.76
#